data_AF-A0A521P5R1-F1
#
_entry.id   AF-A0A521P5R1-F1
#
_cell.length_a   1.000
_cell.length_b   1.000
_cell.length_c   1.000
_cell.angle_alpha   90.00
_cell.angle_beta   90.00
_cell.angle_gamma   90.00
#
_symmetry.space_group_name_H-M   'P 1'
#
loop_
_entity.id
_entity.type
_entity.pdbx_description
1 polymer ?
#
loop_
_entity_poly.entity_id
_entity_poly.type
_entity_poly.pdbx_seq_one_letter_code
_entity_poly.pdbx_strand_id
1 'polypeptide(L)'
;MPNDEALANEAEALLRAADEAIARQDWSAAGRHIDRALQLVGDHYLSPRAIDSSGQTLVLADIEAAQGRESSAIAVRRGVLHSRTVQLREKLRPPSTPSTFPIPGPSR
;
A
#
# COMPACT_ATOMS: atom_id res chain seq x y z
N MET A 1 9.80 -17.82 3.34
CA MET A 1 8.97 -16.73 2.79
C MET A 1 8.69 -15.77 3.93
N PRO A 2 9.01 -14.46 3.82
CA PRO A 2 8.65 -13.51 4.86
C PRO A 2 7.14 -13.54 5.12
N ASN A 3 6.74 -13.40 6.38
CA ASN A 3 5.34 -13.31 6.79
C ASN A 3 4.75 -12.00 6.23
N ASP A 4 3.57 -12.06 5.60
CA ASP A 4 2.87 -10.89 5.03
C ASP A 4 2.69 -9.77 6.07
N GLU A 5 2.57 -10.12 7.36
CA GLU A 5 2.53 -9.17 8.46
C GLU A 5 3.86 -8.42 8.66
N ALA A 6 4.99 -9.13 8.54
CA ALA A 6 6.31 -8.52 8.62
C ALA A 6 6.55 -7.58 7.42
N LEU A 7 6.09 -7.97 6.22
CA LEU A 7 6.14 -7.12 5.03
C LEU A 7 5.31 -5.85 5.22
N ALA A 8 4.09 -5.96 5.75
CA ALA A 8 3.24 -4.80 6.02
C ALA A 8 3.88 -3.84 7.05
N ASN A 9 4.47 -4.38 8.13
CA ASN A 9 5.19 -3.58 9.12
C ASN A 9 6.39 -2.84 8.50
N GLU A 10 7.19 -3.53 7.68
CA GLU A 10 8.37 -2.94 7.04
C GLU A 10 7.98 -1.88 6.00
N ALA A 11 6.94 -2.13 5.20
CA ALA A 11 6.41 -1.17 4.23
C ALA A 11 5.89 0.11 4.92
N GLU A 12 5.20 -0.01 6.05
CA GLU A 12 4.77 1.15 6.84
C GLU A 12 5.94 1.94 7.42
N ALA A 13 6.99 1.26 7.90
CA ALA A 13 8.19 1.92 8.40
C ALA A 13 8.90 2.71 7.28
N LEU A 14 9.02 2.11 6.10
CA LEU A 14 9.60 2.78 4.92
C LEU A 14 8.74 3.94 4.43
N LEU A 15 7.41 3.81 4.48
CA LEU A 15 6.50 4.91 4.14
C LEU A 15 6.68 6.10 5.10
N ARG A 16 6.82 5.86 6.41
CA ARG A 16 7.13 6.92 7.38
C ARG A 16 8.49 7.57 7.12
N ALA A 17 9.53 6.79 6.84
CA ALA A 17 10.84 7.33 6.49
C ALA A 17 10.80 8.17 5.21
N ALA A 18 10.00 7.75 4.21
CA ALA A 18 9.76 8.53 3.00
C ALA A 18 9.03 9.85 3.31
N ASP A 19 8.02 9.83 4.18
CA ASP A 19 7.29 11.04 4.60
C ASP A 19 8.19 12.05 5.31
N GLU A 20 9.07 11.57 6.18
CA GLU A 20 10.09 12.39 6.84
C GLU A 20 11.08 13.00 5.83
N ALA A 21 11.50 12.21 4.82
CA ALA A 21 12.36 12.71 3.75
C ALA A 21 11.65 13.77 2.87
N ILE A 22 10.37 13.56 2.53
CA ILE A 22 9.55 14.52 1.80
C ILE A 22 9.39 15.82 2.58
N ALA A 23 9.15 15.74 3.90
CA ALA A 23 9.05 16.93 4.76
C ALA A 23 10.35 17.75 4.76
N ARG A 24 11.50 17.10 4.59
CA ARG A 24 12.81 17.74 4.42
C ARG A 24 13.16 18.11 2.98
N GLN A 25 12.24 17.89 2.03
CA GLN A 25 12.47 18.05 0.58
C GLN A 25 13.63 17.20 0.03
N ASP A 26 13.99 16.11 0.72
CA ASP A 26 14.98 15.14 0.25
C ASP A 26 14.29 14.09 -0.63
N TRP A 27 14.02 14.49 -1.89
CA TRP A 27 13.36 13.67 -2.89
C TRP A 27 14.13 12.39 -3.21
N SER A 28 15.47 12.45 -3.16
CA SER A 28 16.31 11.29 -3.44
C SER A 28 16.17 10.21 -2.36
N ALA A 29 16.20 10.60 -1.08
CA ALA A 29 15.96 9.67 0.01
C ALA A 29 14.52 9.14 0.00
N ALA A 30 13.53 10.02 -0.22
CA ALA A 30 12.13 9.63 -0.31
C ALA A 30 11.90 8.57 -1.40
N GLY A 31 12.45 8.79 -2.60
CA GLY A 31 12.38 7.85 -3.72
C GLY A 31 12.95 6.47 -3.35
N ARG A 32 14.16 6.42 -2.77
CA ARG A 32 14.79 5.15 -2.36
C ARG A 32 13.93 4.37 -1.36
N HIS A 33 13.35 5.05 -0.37
CA HIS A 33 12.47 4.40 0.62
C HIS A 33 11.21 3.85 -0.03
N ILE A 34 10.57 4.62 -0.91
CA ILE A 34 9.35 4.22 -1.61
C ILE A 34 9.61 3.05 -2.56
N ASP A 35 10.67 3.12 -3.37
CA ASP A 35 11.00 2.06 -4.33
C ASP A 35 11.32 0.74 -3.61
N ARG A 36 12.08 0.82 -2.51
CA ARG A 36 12.35 -0.34 -1.66
C ARG A 36 11.07 -0.96 -1.12
N ALA A 37 10.15 -0.15 -0.63
CA ALA A 37 8.89 -0.62 -0.07
C ALA A 37 7.97 -1.21 -1.15
N LEU A 38 7.91 -0.61 -2.35
CA LEU A 38 7.15 -1.14 -3.49
C LEU A 38 7.69 -2.50 -3.93
N GLN A 39 9.01 -2.69 -3.93
CA GLN A 39 9.64 -3.99 -4.21
C GLN A 39 9.34 -5.03 -3.12
N LEU A 40 9.32 -4.62 -1.85
CA LEU A 40 9.01 -5.51 -0.72
C LEU A 40 7.55 -5.97 -0.73
N VAL A 41 6.62 -5.04 -0.93
CA VAL A 41 5.19 -5.36 -1.00
C VAL A 41 4.87 -6.18 -2.24
N GLY A 42 5.50 -5.87 -3.38
CA GLY A 42 5.29 -6.58 -4.64
C GLY A 42 3.80 -6.78 -4.92
N ASP A 43 3.41 -8.03 -5.13
CA ASP A 43 2.03 -8.47 -5.38
C ASP A 43 1.35 -9.07 -4.14
N HIS A 44 2.00 -9.03 -2.96
CA HIS A 44 1.47 -9.65 -1.72
C HIS A 44 0.14 -9.04 -1.29
N TYR A 45 -0.11 -7.79 -1.64
CA TYR A 45 -1.35 -7.09 -1.34
C TYR A 45 -2.55 -7.59 -2.17
N LEU A 46 -2.32 -8.28 -3.29
CA LEU A 46 -3.38 -8.78 -4.14
C LEU A 46 -4.18 -9.88 -3.45
N SER A 47 -5.50 -9.80 -3.65
CA SER A 47 -6.44 -10.89 -3.40
C SER A 47 -6.85 -11.52 -4.72
N PRO A 48 -7.20 -12.82 -4.79
CA PRO A 48 -7.48 -13.53 -6.05
C PRO A 48 -8.58 -12.94 -6.96
N ARG A 49 -9.37 -11.99 -6.46
CA ARG A 49 -10.45 -11.30 -7.19
C ARG A 49 -10.22 -9.79 -7.31
N ALA A 50 -9.08 -9.28 -6.84
CA ALA A 50 -8.78 -7.86 -6.92
C ALA A 50 -8.37 -7.51 -8.36
N ILE A 51 -9.09 -6.54 -8.93
CA ILE A 51 -8.64 -5.80 -10.12
C ILE A 51 -8.21 -4.43 -9.61
N ASP A 52 -6.96 -4.04 -9.85
CA ASP A 52 -6.46 -2.71 -9.51
C ASP A 52 -5.73 -2.05 -10.68
N SER A 53 -5.58 -0.73 -10.60
CA SER A 53 -4.84 0.08 -11.59
C SER A 53 -3.48 0.54 -11.07
N SER A 54 -3.03 0.05 -9.91
CA SER A 54 -1.82 0.54 -9.25
C SER A 54 -0.56 0.35 -10.11
N GLY A 55 -0.48 -0.74 -10.86
CA GLY A 55 0.59 -0.95 -11.84
C GLY A 55 0.60 0.11 -12.95
N GLN A 56 -0.57 0.48 -13.48
CA GLN A 56 -0.69 1.54 -14.49
C GLN A 56 -0.32 2.91 -13.90
N THR A 57 -0.71 3.17 -12.65
CA THR A 57 -0.34 4.40 -11.93
C THR A 57 1.18 4.50 -11.74
N LEU A 58 1.88 3.40 -11.46
CA LEU A 58 3.34 3.38 -11.36
C LEU A 58 4.01 3.68 -12.71
N VAL A 59 3.48 3.16 -13.81
CA VAL A 59 3.96 3.51 -15.17
C VAL A 59 3.83 5.00 -15.44
N LEU A 60 2.72 5.62 -15.03
CA LEU A 60 2.56 7.07 -15.15
C LEU A 60 3.60 7.83 -14.31
N ALA A 61 3.88 7.38 -13.09
CA ALA A 61 4.92 7.98 -12.26
C ALA A 61 6.31 7.88 -12.90
N ASP A 62 6.63 6.76 -13.57
CA ASP A 62 7.88 6.59 -14.30
C ASP A 62 8.00 7.57 -15.48
N ILE A 63 6.89 7.80 -16.21
CA ILE A 63 6.82 8.82 -17.27
C ILE A 63 7.03 10.22 -16.69
N GLU A 64 6.43 10.55 -15.54
CA GLU A 64 6.64 11.84 -14.89
C GLU A 64 8.09 12.06 -14.48
N ALA A 65 8.73 11.05 -13.89
CA ALA A 65 10.14 11.09 -13.52
C ALA A 65 11.03 11.32 -14.75
N ALA A 66 10.77 10.61 -15.85
CA ALA A 66 11.49 10.79 -17.12
C ALA A 66 11.32 12.20 -17.72
N GLN A 67 10.25 12.90 -17.36
CA GLN A 67 10.00 14.29 -17.75
C GLN A 67 10.58 15.32 -16.76
N GLY A 68 11.41 14.87 -15.81
CA GLY A 68 12.03 15.73 -14.79
C GLY A 68 11.08 16.14 -13.67
N ARG A 69 9.86 15.57 -13.60
CA ARG A 69 8.87 15.86 -12.54
C ARG A 69 9.02 14.88 -11.37
N GLU A 70 10.21 14.86 -10.79
CA GLU A 70 10.60 13.92 -9.73
C GLU A 70 9.66 13.95 -8.52
N SER A 71 9.31 15.15 -8.04
CA SER A 71 8.43 15.32 -6.87
C SER A 71 7.01 14.83 -7.13
N SER A 72 6.48 15.05 -8.34
CA SER A 72 5.17 14.52 -8.76
C SER A 72 5.21 12.99 -8.83
N ALA A 73 6.24 12.43 -9.45
CA ALA A 73 6.44 10.98 -9.53
C ALA A 73 6.50 10.34 -8.13
N ILE A 74 7.25 10.95 -7.21
CA ILE A 74 7.35 10.50 -5.81
C ILE A 74 5.99 10.55 -5.11
N ALA A 75 5.22 11.62 -5.29
CA ALA A 75 3.88 11.74 -4.70
C ALA A 75 2.95 10.63 -5.20
N VAL A 76 3.01 10.31 -6.49
CA VAL A 76 2.24 9.21 -7.09
C VAL A 76 2.67 7.85 -6.53
N ARG A 77 3.98 7.55 -6.54
CA ARG A 77 4.52 6.28 -6.01
C ARG A 77 4.19 6.09 -4.53
N ARG A 78 4.27 7.15 -3.73
CA ARG A 78 3.84 7.17 -2.32
C ARG A 78 2.36 6.80 -2.16
N GLY A 79 1.49 7.40 -2.97
CA GLY A 79 0.05 7.10 -2.96
C GLY A 79 -0.24 5.63 -3.27
N VAL A 80 0.44 5.08 -4.28
CA VAL A 80 0.35 3.65 -4.63
C VAL A 80 0.83 2.77 -3.46
N LEU A 81 2.01 3.06 -2.91
CA LEU A 81 2.56 2.31 -1.78
C LEU A 81 1.61 2.30 -0.59
N HIS A 82 1.05 3.46 -0.24
CA HIS A 82 0.07 3.56 0.84
C HIS A 82 -1.15 2.68 0.57
N SER A 83 -1.73 2.75 -0.63
CA SER A 83 -2.89 1.93 -1.01
C SER A 83 -2.60 0.43 -0.92
N ARG A 84 -1.47 -0.02 -1.47
CA ARG A 84 -1.06 -1.44 -1.42
C ARG A 84 -0.84 -1.92 0.01
N THR A 85 -0.23 -1.08 0.85
CA THR A 85 0.00 -1.40 2.27
C THR A 85 -1.32 -1.57 3.02
N VAL A 86 -2.30 -0.69 2.78
CA VAL A 86 -3.66 -0.82 3.36
C VAL A 86 -4.33 -2.11 2.91
N GLN A 87 -4.26 -2.44 1.62
CA GLN A 87 -4.86 -3.68 1.09
C GLN A 87 -4.20 -4.93 1.69
N LEU A 88 -2.87 -4.93 1.85
CA LEU A 88 -2.13 -6.00 2.50
C LEU A 88 -2.59 -6.18 3.95
N ARG A 89 -2.82 -5.08 4.70
CA ARG A 89 -3.35 -5.13 6.06
C ARG A 89 -4.77 -5.69 6.13
N GLU A 90 -5.66 -5.25 5.25
CA GLU A 90 -7.03 -5.78 5.19
C GLU A 90 -7.05 -7.27 4.86
N LYS A 91 -6.16 -7.74 3.98
CA LYS A 91 -6.00 -9.16 3.66
C LYS A 91 -5.57 -10.00 4.89
N LEU A 92 -4.79 -9.41 5.80
CA LEU A 92 -4.34 -10.06 7.03
C LEU A 92 -5.39 -10.03 8.15
N ARG A 93 -6.43 -9.21 8.01
CA ARG A 93 -7.47 -9.09 9.02
C ARG A 93 -8.29 -10.39 9.06
N PRO A 94 -8.52 -10.98 10.24
CA PRO A 94 -9.40 -12.14 10.34
C PRO A 94 -10.81 -11.76 9.87
N PRO A 95 -11.55 -12.68 9.20
CA PRO A 95 -12.91 -12.41 8.79
C PRO A 95 -13.74 -12.08 10.02
N SER A 96 -14.37 -10.91 10.02
CA SER A 96 -15.33 -10.52 11.06
C SER A 96 -16.37 -11.64 11.16
N THR A 97 -16.48 -12.27 12.34
CA THR A 97 -17.54 -13.26 12.59
C THR A 97 -18.87 -12.63 12.21
N PRO A 98 -19.69 -13.28 11.36
CA PRO A 98 -21.01 -12.76 11.05
C PRO A 98 -21.79 -12.64 12.36
N SER A 99 -22.17 -11.41 12.70
CA SER A 99 -23.03 -11.12 13.85
C SER A 99 -24.27 -11.98 13.69
N THR A 100 -24.41 -13.00 14.53
CA THR A 100 -25.59 -13.86 14.53
C THR A 100 -26.69 -13.03 15.17
N PHE A 101 -27.43 -12.29 14.35
CA PHE A 101 -28.67 -11.67 14.79
C PHE A 101 -29.61 -12.80 15.23
N PRO A 102 -30.06 -12.84 16.49
CA PRO A 102 -31.06 -13.81 16.89
C PRO A 102 -32.35 -13.49 16.11
N ILE A 103 -32.79 -14.44 15.29
CA ILE A 103 -34.12 -14.39 14.68
C ILE A 103 -35.12 -14.51 15.84
N PRO A 104 -35.95 -13.49 16.12
CA PRO A 104 -36.97 -13.63 17.15
C PRO A 104 -37.94 -14.74 16.73
N GLY A 105 -38.03 -15.78 17.55
CA GLY A 105 -38.95 -16.89 17.34
C GLY A 105 -40.41 -16.42 17.42
N PRO A 106 -41.35 -17.10 16.75
CA PRO A 106 -42.75 -16.69 16.73
C PRO A 106 -43.35 -16.76 18.13
N SER A 107 -43.86 -15.63 18.61
CA SER A 107 -44.70 -15.56 19.81
C SER A 107 -45.95 -16.42 19.60
N ARG A 108 -46.21 -17.33 20.55
CA ARG A 108 -47.44 -18.13 20.62
C ARG A 108 -48.63 -17.30 21.07
#